data_AF-J6UEY2-F1
#
_entry.id   AF-J6UEY2-F1
#
_cell.length_a   1.000
_cell.length_b   1.000
_cell.length_c   1.000
_cell.angle_alpha   90.00
_cell.angle_beta   90.00
_cell.angle_gamma   90.00
#
_symmetry.space_group_name_H-M   'P 1'
#
loop_
_entity.id
_entity.type
_entity.pdbx_description
1 polymer ?
#
loop_
_entity_poly.entity_id
_entity_poly.type
_entity_poly.pdbx_seq_one_letter_code
_entity_poly.pdbx_strand_id
1 'polypeptide(L)'
;MTLIADALKGGMEGKPWQTRAKSVGLTQKLLARLLGHAENTVSRQLRGHWDSGIPKHVRTMILGWELMTPEQREQWVRLADEDGE
;
A
#
# COMPACT_ATOMS: atom_id res chain seq x y z
N MET A 1 -10.12 -9.10 -19.68
CA MET A 1 -9.32 -9.39 -18.47
C MET A 1 -7.82 -9.03 -18.62
N THR A 2 -7.42 -8.36 -19.71
CA THR A 2 -6.01 -8.08 -20.07
C THR A 2 -5.45 -6.78 -19.47
N LEU A 3 -6.29 -5.79 -19.22
CA LEU A 3 -5.90 -4.45 -18.72
C LEU A 3 -5.22 -4.44 -17.34
N ILE A 4 -5.66 -5.31 -16.42
CA ILE A 4 -5.13 -5.34 -15.05
C ILE A 4 -3.73 -5.97 -15.01
N ALA A 5 -3.51 -7.03 -15.80
CA ALA A 5 -2.21 -7.70 -15.85
C ALA A 5 -1.13 -6.81 -16.47
N ASP A 6 -1.46 -6.02 -17.50
CA ASP A 6 -0.52 -5.08 -18.11
C ASP A 6 -0.19 -3.88 -17.21
N ALA A 7 -1.18 -3.37 -16.46
CA ALA A 7 -0.94 -2.33 -15.44
C ALA A 7 -0.02 -2.83 -14.30
N LEU A 8 -0.18 -4.09 -13.90
CA LEU A 8 0.68 -4.73 -12.88
C LEU A 8 2.10 -5.02 -13.38
N LYS A 9 2.28 -5.26 -14.69
CA LYS A 9 3.57 -5.54 -15.32
C LYS A 9 4.43 -4.28 -15.54
N GLY A 10 3.82 -3.12 -15.74
CA GLY A 10 4.54 -1.89 -16.13
C GLY A 10 5.05 -1.02 -14.96
N GLY A 11 4.51 -1.18 -13.75
CA GLY A 11 4.83 -0.31 -12.62
C GLY A 11 6.01 -0.81 -11.78
N MET A 12 7.23 -0.40 -12.12
CA MET A 12 8.37 -0.32 -11.17
C MET A 12 8.85 -1.64 -10.56
N GLU A 13 9.14 -2.65 -11.37
CA GLU A 13 9.92 -3.81 -10.91
C GLU A 13 11.29 -3.36 -10.36
N GLY A 14 11.66 -3.80 -9.15
CA GLY A 14 12.98 -3.59 -8.54
C GLY A 14 13.15 -2.42 -7.56
N LYS A 15 12.18 -1.52 -7.38
CA LYS A 15 12.29 -0.44 -6.39
C LYS A 15 11.92 -0.92 -4.97
N PRO A 16 12.58 -0.43 -3.91
CA PRO A 16 12.15 -0.67 -2.53
C PRO A 16 10.68 -0.26 -2.35
N TRP A 17 9.89 -1.10 -1.67
CA TRP A 17 8.44 -0.88 -1.50
C TRP A 17 8.09 0.45 -0.84
N GLN A 18 8.98 0.96 0.02
CA GLN A 18 8.85 2.29 0.60
C GLN A 18 8.88 3.40 -0.47
N THR A 19 9.79 3.32 -1.43
CA THR A 19 9.88 4.27 -2.55
C THR A 19 8.65 4.17 -3.45
N ARG A 20 8.18 2.94 -3.67
CA ARG A 20 6.98 2.65 -4.45
C ARG A 20 5.72 3.30 -3.83
N ALA A 21 5.45 3.03 -2.56
CA ALA A 21 4.33 3.66 -1.84
C ALA A 21 4.39 5.20 -1.89
N LYS A 22 5.58 5.77 -1.64
CA LYS A 22 5.79 7.23 -1.68
C LYS A 22 5.48 7.83 -3.06
N SER A 23 5.80 7.12 -4.15
CA SER A 23 5.60 7.62 -5.52
C SER A 23 4.12 7.81 -5.91
N VAL A 24 3.21 7.12 -5.21
CA VAL A 24 1.76 7.23 -5.42
C VAL A 24 1.03 7.94 -4.28
N GLY A 25 1.77 8.74 -3.51
CA GLY A 25 1.22 9.54 -2.41
C GLY A 25 0.82 8.73 -1.18
N LEU A 26 1.15 7.44 -1.12
CA LEU A 26 0.84 6.57 0.02
C LEU A 26 1.94 6.70 1.09
N THR A 27 1.71 7.58 2.07
CA THR A 27 2.62 7.80 3.20
C THR A 27 2.61 6.61 4.18
N GLN A 28 3.63 6.46 5.03
CA GLN A 28 3.66 5.40 6.05
C GLN A 28 2.51 5.55 7.05
N LYS A 29 2.21 6.78 7.48
CA LYS A 29 1.05 7.10 8.32
C LYS A 29 -0.27 6.67 7.67
N LEU A 30 -0.47 6.97 6.39
CA LEU A 30 -1.69 6.61 5.67
C LEU A 30 -1.80 5.09 5.48
N LEU A 31 -0.71 4.44 5.11
CA LEU A 31 -0.67 2.98 4.98
C LEU A 31 -0.93 2.29 6.33
N ALA A 32 -0.40 2.83 7.42
CA ALA A 32 -0.65 2.33 8.78
C ALA A 32 -2.12 2.44 9.17
N ARG A 33 -2.76 3.57 8.87
CA ARG A 33 -4.20 3.78 9.04
C ARG A 33 -5.01 2.75 8.25
N LEU A 34 -4.75 2.60 6.95
CA LEU A 34 -5.49 1.67 6.08
C LEU A 34 -5.30 0.19 6.44
N LEU A 35 -4.20 -0.15 7.12
CA LEU A 35 -3.91 -1.53 7.54
C LEU A 35 -4.31 -1.82 9.00
N GLY A 36 -4.77 -0.81 9.76
CA GLY A 36 -5.03 -0.98 11.19
C GLY A 36 -3.77 -1.32 11.99
N HIS A 37 -2.63 -0.71 11.65
CA HIS A 37 -1.34 -0.94 12.29
C HIS A 37 -0.76 0.36 12.84
N ALA A 38 0.13 0.24 13.83
CA ALA A 38 0.96 1.37 14.24
C ALA A 38 1.97 1.74 13.14
N GLU A 39 2.28 3.03 12.99
CA GLU A 39 3.19 3.52 11.94
C GLU A 39 4.60 2.89 12.03
N ASN A 40 5.09 2.63 13.25
CA ASN A 40 6.36 1.95 13.47
C ASN A 40 6.38 0.51 12.90
N THR A 41 5.22 -0.16 12.92
CA THR A 41 5.04 -1.53 12.44
C THR A 41 5.12 -1.54 10.92
N VAL A 42 4.40 -0.63 10.25
CA VAL A 42 4.47 -0.45 8.80
C VAL A 42 5.88 -0.04 8.35
N SER A 43 6.54 0.87 9.08
CA SER A 43 7.91 1.28 8.79
C SER A 43 8.89 0.10 8.83
N ARG A 44 8.81 -0.74 9.87
CA ARG A 44 9.58 -1.98 9.93
C ARG A 44 9.21 -2.90 8.76
N GLN A 45 7.91 -3.12 8.50
CA GLN A 45 7.40 -4.02 7.44
C GLN A 45 7.99 -3.67 6.08
N LEU A 46 7.99 -2.38 5.72
CA LEU A 46 8.53 -1.91 4.43
C LEU A 46 10.05 -2.05 4.30
N ARG A 47 10.78 -2.11 5.42
CA ARG A 47 12.22 -2.39 5.43
C ARG A 47 12.55 -3.89 5.31
N GLY A 48 11.55 -4.77 5.31
CA GLY A 48 11.77 -6.22 5.26
C GLY A 48 12.51 -6.75 6.48
N HIS A 49 12.24 -6.19 7.67
CA HIS A 49 12.95 -6.50 8.91
C HIS A 49 12.76 -7.96 9.40
N TRP A 50 11.89 -8.75 8.80
CA TRP A 50 11.63 -10.16 9.14
C TRP A 50 12.20 -11.03 8.03
N ASP A 51 12.58 -12.27 8.38
CA ASP A 51 13.12 -13.25 7.42
C ASP A 51 12.15 -13.57 6.27
N SER A 52 10.84 -13.41 6.52
CA SER A 52 9.79 -13.57 5.52
C SER A 52 9.66 -12.38 4.55
N GLY A 53 10.47 -11.33 4.73
CA GLY A 53 10.47 -10.11 3.95
C GLY A 53 9.24 -9.25 4.24
N ILE A 54 8.69 -8.64 3.18
CA ILE A 54 7.56 -7.72 3.31
C ILE A 54 6.24 -8.51 3.24
N PRO A 55 5.33 -8.36 4.22
CA PRO A 55 4.08 -9.09 4.24
C PRO A 55 3.25 -8.89 2.97
N LYS A 56 2.57 -9.95 2.52
CA LYS A 56 1.78 -9.91 1.27
C LYS A 56 0.67 -8.87 1.33
N HIS A 57 -0.03 -8.71 2.46
CA HIS A 57 -1.11 -7.73 2.60
C HIS A 57 -0.61 -6.28 2.43
N VAL A 58 0.59 -5.96 2.93
CA VAL A 58 1.21 -4.63 2.73
C VAL A 58 1.46 -4.38 1.24
N ARG A 59 2.02 -5.37 0.54
CA ARG A 59 2.27 -5.30 -0.91
C ARG A 59 0.98 -5.15 -1.70
N THR A 60 -0.03 -5.95 -1.36
CA THR A 60 -1.36 -5.89 -1.99
C THR A 60 -2.01 -4.54 -1.79
N MET A 61 -1.91 -3.93 -0.60
CA MET A 61 -2.44 -2.59 -0.36
C MET A 61 -1.76 -1.53 -1.22
N ILE A 62 -0.42 -1.57 -1.33
CA ILE A 62 0.33 -0.63 -2.18
C ILE A 62 -0.07 -0.80 -3.66
N LEU A 63 -0.11 -2.05 -4.14
CA LEU A 63 -0.51 -2.36 -5.52
C LEU A 63 -1.96 -1.93 -5.80
N GLY A 64 -2.87 -2.20 -4.86
CA GLY A 64 -4.26 -1.77 -4.96
C GLY A 64 -4.36 -0.25 -5.05
N TRP A 65 -3.63 0.46 -4.17
CA TRP A 65 -3.59 1.92 -4.15
C TRP A 65 -3.11 2.52 -5.47
N GLU A 66 -2.10 1.91 -6.10
CA GLU A 66 -1.60 2.33 -7.43
C GLU A 66 -2.66 2.25 -8.51
N LEU A 67 -3.50 1.21 -8.47
CA LEU A 67 -4.55 0.96 -9.46
C LEU A 67 -5.80 1.80 -9.22
N MET A 68 -6.02 2.29 -8.01
CA MET A 68 -7.20 3.08 -7.66
C MET A 68 -7.18 4.47 -8.30
N THR A 69 -8.37 4.93 -8.69
CA THR A 69 -8.58 6.34 -9.01
C THR A 69 -8.49 7.20 -7.74
N PRO A 70 -8.26 8.51 -7.86
CA PRO A 70 -8.27 9.42 -6.71
C PRO A 70 -9.55 9.31 -5.86
N GLU A 71 -10.71 9.16 -6.51
CA GLU A 71 -12.02 9.06 -5.85
C GLU A 71 -12.14 7.76 -5.04
N GLN A 72 -11.65 6.65 -5.58
CA GLN A 72 -11.61 5.37 -4.87
C GLN A 72 -10.69 5.43 -3.64
N ARG A 73 -9.53 6.10 -3.76
CA ARG A 73 -8.61 6.32 -2.65
C ARG A 73 -9.27 7.12 -1.53
N GLU A 74 -9.96 8.21 -1.86
CA GLU A 74 -10.70 8.99 -0.87
C GLU A 74 -11.78 8.16 -0.19
N GLN A 75 -12.53 7.36 -0.94
CA GLN A 75 -13.57 6.50 -0.38
C GLN A 75 -12.98 5.48 0.60
N TRP A 76 -11.86 4.83 0.24
CA TRP A 76 -11.19 3.86 1.11
C TRP A 76 -10.70 4.49 2.42
N VAL A 77 -10.19 5.71 2.33
CA VAL A 77 -9.72 6.47 3.50
C VAL A 77 -10.87 6.78 4.45
N ARG A 78 -12.06 7.11 3.93
CA ARG A 78 -13.27 7.32 4.75
C ARG A 78 -13.73 6.02 5.42
N LEU A 79 -13.86 4.94 4.64
CA LEU A 79 -14.28 3.63 5.17
C LEU A 79 -13.34 3.10 6.25
N ALA A 80 -12.03 3.32 6.11
CA ALA A 80 -11.04 2.91 7.11
C ALA A 80 -11.15 3.67 8.45
N ASP A 81 -11.83 4.82 8.49
CA ASP A 81 -12.12 5.53 9.75
C ASP A 81 -13.42 5.04 10.40
N GLU A 82 -14.37 4.55 9.61
CA GLU A 82 -15.69 4.11 10.09
C GLU A 82 -15.60 2.81 10.93
N ASP A 83 -14.62 1.95 10.62
CA ASP A 83 -14.37 0.71 11.39
C ASP A 83 -13.63 0.95 12.73
N GLY A 84 -13.31 2.20 13.07
CA GLY A 84 -12.57 2.60 14.27
C GLY A 84 -13.43 3.09 15.45
N GLU A 85 -14.76 3.13 15.32
CA GLU A 85 -15.74 3.42 16.38
C GLU A 85 -16.37 2.13 16.96
#